data_AF-A0A2E2UY44-F1
#
_entry.id   AF-A0A2E2UY44-F1
#
_cell.length_a   1.000
_cell.length_b   1.000
_cell.length_c   1.000
_cell.angle_alpha   90.00
_cell.angle_beta   90.00
_cell.angle_gamma   90.00
#
_symmetry.space_group_name_H-M   'P 1'
#
loop_
_entity.id
_entity.type
_entity.pdbx_description
1 polymer ?
#
loop_
_entity_poly.entity_id
_entity_poly.type
_entity_poly.pdbx_seq_one_letter_code
_entity_poly.pdbx_strand_id
1 'polypeptide(L)' 'MSQDRLIRLVSKSEDGNKSGKGAGEVYYTRYNNKNKKDPSKKLTLKKYNKKLRKHVEFTQKK' A
#
# COMPACT_ATOMS: atom_id res chain seq x y z
N MET A 1 -5.69 -21.18 1.31
CA MET A 1 -5.83 -19.71 1.27
C MET A 1 -5.54 -19.25 -0.16
N SER A 2 -6.52 -18.74 -0.92
CA SER A 2 -6.29 -18.36 -2.34
C SER A 2 -5.45 -17.08 -2.44
N GLN A 3 -4.41 -17.14 -3.27
CA GLN A 3 -3.46 -16.05 -3.55
C GLN A 3 -4.12 -14.90 -4.32
N ASP A 4 -5.25 -15.14 -4.98
CA ASP A 4 -5.96 -14.17 -5.84
C ASP A 4 -6.46 -12.93 -5.09
N ARG A 5 -6.65 -13.04 -3.76
CA ARG A 5 -7.12 -11.93 -2.91
C ARG A 5 -5.99 -11.21 -2.18
N LEU A 6 -4.75 -11.67 -2.34
CA LEU A 6 -3.60 -11.06 -1.71
C LEU A 6 -3.17 -9.84 -2.54
N ILE A 7 -3.13 -8.67 -1.90
CA ILE A 7 -2.70 -7.44 -2.53
C ILE A 7 -1.47 -6.88 -1.82
N ARG A 8 -0.61 -6.24 -2.62
CA ARG A 8 0.58 -5.55 -2.13
C ARG A 8 0.29 -4.07 -1.92
N LEU A 9 0.52 -3.58 -0.71
CA LEU A 9 0.49 -2.17 -0.36
C LEU A 9 1.92 -1.66 -0.26
N VAL A 10 2.23 -0.55 -0.94
CA VAL A 10 3.57 0.04 -0.96
C VAL A 10 3.50 1.47 -0.43
N SER A 11 4.44 1.84 0.43
CA SER A 11 4.60 3.22 0.89
C SER A 11 5.02 4.12 -0.28
N LYS A 12 4.41 5.30 -0.37
CA LYS A 12 5.01 6.38 -1.15
C LYS A 12 6.11 7.00 -0.28
N SER A 13 7.25 7.29 -0.91
CA SER A 13 8.30 8.12 -0.30
C SER A 13 7.73 9.49 0.07
N GLU A 14 8.24 10.09 1.15
CA GLU A 14 7.80 11.44 1.56
C GLU A 14 8.00 12.49 0.46
N ASP A 15 9.07 12.37 -0.33
CA ASP A 15 9.47 13.38 -1.31
C ASP A 15 8.99 13.09 -2.76
N GLY A 16 8.08 12.14 -2.96
CA GLY A 16 7.67 11.72 -4.31
C GLY A 16 8.77 11.04 -5.16
N ASN A 17 10.00 10.98 -4.68
CA ASN A 17 11.14 10.34 -5.33
C ASN A 17 11.19 8.82 -5.06
N LYS A 18 11.35 8.03 -6.12
CA LYS A 18 11.41 6.54 -6.10
C LYS A 18 12.41 5.95 -5.07
N SER A 19 13.36 6.75 -4.59
CA SER A 19 14.48 6.38 -3.71
C SER A 19 14.55 7.19 -2.40
N GLY A 20 13.52 7.97 -2.05
CA GLY A 20 13.51 8.75 -0.80
C GLY A 20 13.44 7.92 0.47
N LYS A 21 13.76 8.52 1.63
CA LYS A 21 13.59 7.90 2.95
C LYS A 21 12.13 7.44 3.13
N GLY A 22 11.94 6.18 3.55
CA GLY A 22 10.60 5.59 3.70
C GLY A 22 10.02 4.87 2.48
N ALA A 23 10.70 4.89 1.33
CA ALA A 23 10.31 4.12 0.15
C ALA A 23 10.55 2.61 0.33
N GLY A 24 9.69 1.81 -0.30
CA GLY A 24 9.89 0.37 -0.50
C GLY A 24 9.42 -0.51 0.64
N GLU A 25 8.75 0.02 1.66
CA GLU A 25 8.08 -0.83 2.63
C GLU A 25 6.81 -1.42 2.03
N VAL A 26 6.60 -2.69 2.35
CA VAL A 26 5.54 -3.50 1.75
C VAL A 26 4.70 -4.14 2.84
N TYR A 27 3.39 -3.96 2.73
CA TYR A 27 2.41 -4.73 3.48
C TYR A 27 1.60 -5.61 2.54
N TYR A 28 1.35 -6.84 2.97
CA TYR A 28 0.39 -7.71 2.31
C TYR A 28 -0.91 -7.68 3.10
N THR A 29 -2.00 -7.43 2.39
CA THR A 29 -3.34 -7.47 2.95
C THR A 29 -4.26 -8.27 2.04
N ARG A 30 -5.35 -8.76 2.62
CA ARG A 30 -6.42 -9.35 1.82
C ARG A 30 -7.43 -8.29 1.47
N TYR A 31 -7.74 -8.20 0.18
CA TYR A 31 -8.74 -7.26 -0.29
C TYR A 31 -9.43 -7.81 -1.52
N ASN A 32 -10.76 -7.76 -1.52
CA ASN A 32 -11.55 -8.18 -2.66
C ASN A 32 -11.71 -7.02 -3.64
N ASN A 33 -10.86 -7.00 -4.69
CA ASN A 33 -10.94 -5.98 -5.73
C ASN A 33 -12.23 -6.04 -6.56
N LYS A 34 -13.00 -7.15 -6.51
CA LYS A 34 -14.23 -7.29 -7.29
C LYS A 34 -15.42 -6.54 -6.69
N ASN A 35 -15.39 -6.24 -5.38
CA ASN A 35 -16.53 -5.65 -4.67
C ASN A 35 -16.27 -4.20 -4.23
N LYS A 36 -15.51 -3.44 -5.03
CA LYS A 36 -15.27 -2.02 -4.73
C LYS A 36 -16.44 -1.18 -5.21
N LYS A 37 -16.83 -0.20 -4.39
CA LYS A 37 -17.81 0.82 -4.79
C LYS A 37 -17.35 1.59 -6.03
N ASP A 38 -16.05 1.93 -6.08
CA ASP A 38 -15.40 2.54 -7.25
C ASP A 38 -14.32 1.60 -7.82
N PRO A 39 -14.50 1.03 -9.02
CA PRO A 39 -13.54 0.07 -9.59
C PRO A 39 -12.18 0.70 -9.93
N SER A 40 -12.14 2.00 -10.22
CA SER A 40 -10.91 2.74 -10.57
C SER A 40 -10.04 3.09 -9.37
N LYS A 41 -10.56 3.04 -8.14
CA LYS A 41 -9.80 3.45 -6.93
C LYS A 41 -8.93 2.31 -6.41
N LYS A 42 -7.64 2.62 -6.21
CA LYS A 42 -6.69 1.75 -5.50
C LYS A 42 -6.96 1.82 -4.00
N LEU A 43 -6.82 0.70 -3.29
CA LEU A 43 -6.92 0.71 -1.84
C LEU A 43 -5.77 1.55 -1.26
N THR A 44 -6.10 2.48 -0.37
CA THR A 44 -5.14 3.26 0.41
C THR A 44 -5.38 3.01 1.90
N LEU A 45 -4.33 2.75 2.67
CA LEU A 45 -4.40 2.53 4.12
C LEU A 45 -3.25 3.23 4.82
N LYS A 46 -3.53 3.84 5.98
CA LYS A 46 -2.49 4.37 6.87
C LYS A 46 -1.88 3.21 7.67
N LYS A 47 -0.58 2.99 7.52
CA LYS A 47 0.18 1.96 8.25
C LYS A 47 1.47 2.56 8.78
N TYR A 48 2.00 1.96 9.84
CA TYR A 48 3.27 2.39 10.42
C TYR A 48 4.41 2.10 9.45
N ASN A 49 5.25 3.09 9.17
CA ASN A 49 6.45 2.91 8.38
C ASN A 49 7.65 2.78 9.32
N LYS A 50 8.40 1.68 9.25
CA LYS A 50 9.50 1.39 10.19
C LYS A 50 10.70 2.31 9.95
N LYS A 51 10.98 2.67 8.70
CA LYS A 51 12.07 3.59 8.34
C LYS A 51 11.79 5.03 8.80
N LEU A 52 10.56 5.50 8.62
CA LEU A 52 10.16 6.87 9.01
C LEU A 52 9.68 6.97 10.46
N ARG A 53 9.46 5.82 11.12
CA ARG A 53 8.96 5.69 12.48
C ARG A 53 7.63 6.42 12.74
N LYS A 54 6.80 6.57 11.70
CA LYS A 54 5.48 7.23 11.77
C LYS A 54 4.45 6.55 10.87
N HIS A 55 3.17 6.84 11.07
CA HIS A 55 2.10 6.35 10.21
C HIS A 55 2.06 7.13 8.89
N VAL A 56 2.13 6.40 7.77
CA VAL A 56 2.12 6.95 6.42
C VAL A 56 1.09 6.21 5.58
N GLU A 57 0.63 6.83 4.50
CA GLU A 57 -0.28 6.20 3.54
C GLU A 57 0.45 5.20 2.65
N PHE A 58 -0.04 3.96 2.68
CA PHE A 58 0.35 2.90 1.77
C PHE A 58 -0.73 2.73 0.71
N THR A 59 -0.31 2.56 -0.54
CA THR A 59 -1.21 2.45 -1.68
C THR A 59 -1.07 1.10 -2.35
N GLN A 60 -2.20 0.56 -2.82
CA GLN A 60 -2.23 -0.71 -3.53
C GLN A 60 -1.44 -0.64 -4.84
N LYS A 61 -0.46 -1.52 -4.97
CA LYS A 61 0.26 -1.78 -6.20
C LYS A 61 -0.13 -3.18 -6.67
N LYS A 62 -0.70 -3.24 -7.87
CA LYS A 62 -0.93 -4.51 -8.56
C LYS A 62 0.40 -5.06 -9.04
#